data_AF-A0A9D4K8C2-F1
#
_entry.id   AF-A0A9D4K8C2-F1
#
_cell.length_a   1.000
_cell.length_b   1.000
_cell.length_c   1.000
_cell.angle_alpha   90.00
_cell.angle_beta   90.00
_cell.angle_gamma   90.00
#
_symmetry.space_group_name_H-M   'P 1'
#
loop_
_entity.id
_entity.type
_entity.pdbx_description
1 polymer ?
#
loop_
_entity_poly.entity_id
_entity_poly.type
_entity_poly.pdbx_seq_one_letter_code
_entity_poly.pdbx_strand_id
1 'polypeptide(L)'
;MAKSKAERMREFRERKKEQLGDKWLKSERRRLRGYFVPMAELDDEKQMKLREQNKIRQARYRNAKKRSGNSEAAASSVITDESNEPQPSTSTNAVTSTTSDTVLTVKLPFPTPSSKSVSGKKRASRALARSYRTIETLEDKVEDLQRKLRNAQRRLQRLEKKKTADTPKSKVDQLLKQSGLRPEQVPEIRKRLIFSECLSEEIKLAKVAQKKSCKQTEVVHRIASGKVIKKYRMKSTLEKMTNLNRRKSWSSKSVLPEKKASRLQKAYN
;
A
#
# COMPACT_ATOMS: atom_id res chain seq x y z
N MET A 1 6.51 -15.09 20.58
CA MET A 1 6.11 -14.05 19.62
C MET A 1 4.60 -14.06 19.45
N ALA A 2 3.94 -12.91 19.43
CA ALA A 2 2.48 -12.83 19.26
C ALA A 2 2.08 -13.29 17.85
N LYS A 3 1.10 -14.19 17.75
CA LYS A 3 0.59 -14.69 16.46
C LYS A 3 -0.09 -13.57 15.67
N SER A 4 0.16 -13.52 14.36
CA SER A 4 -0.48 -12.55 13.48
C SER A 4 -2.01 -12.72 13.48
N LYS A 5 -2.76 -11.64 13.22
CA LYS A 5 -4.23 -11.69 13.11
C LYS A 5 -4.69 -12.74 12.09
N ALA A 6 -3.96 -12.90 10.99
CA ALA A 6 -4.24 -13.91 9.98
C ALA A 6 -4.06 -15.34 10.51
N GLU A 7 -3.02 -15.57 11.32
CA GLU A 7 -2.74 -16.87 11.94
C GLU A 7 -3.77 -17.21 13.02
N ARG A 8 -4.12 -16.23 13.88
CA ARG A 8 -5.21 -16.40 14.86
C ARG A 8 -6.54 -16.75 14.20
N MET A 9 -6.86 -16.12 13.06
CA MET A 9 -8.08 -16.42 12.30
C MET A 9 -8.03 -17.79 11.59
N ARG A 10 -6.84 -18.26 11.19
CA ARG A 10 -6.66 -19.59 10.63
C ARG A 10 -6.93 -20.66 11.69
N GLU A 11 -6.30 -20.53 12.86
CA GLU A 11 -6.49 -21.44 13.99
C GLU A 11 -7.94 -21.46 14.49
N PHE A 12 -8.61 -20.30 14.52
CA PHE A 12 -10.04 -20.23 14.87
C PHE A 12 -10.93 -21.00 13.88
N ARG A 13 -10.64 -20.91 12.57
CA ARG A 13 -11.38 -21.65 11.54
C ARG A 13 -11.13 -23.15 11.63
N GLU A 14 -9.90 -23.57 11.90
CA GLU A 14 -9.54 -24.98 12.11
C GLU A 14 -10.27 -25.56 13.31
N ARG A 15 -10.27 -24.87 14.46
CA ARG A 15 -11.06 -25.27 15.64
C ARG A 15 -12.56 -25.37 15.35
N LYS A 16 -13.12 -24.40 14.61
CA LYS A 16 -14.55 -24.43 14.24
C LYS A 16 -14.86 -25.55 13.24
N LYS A 17 -13.93 -25.87 12.34
CA LYS A 17 -14.04 -26.99 11.40
C LYS A 17 -14.02 -28.33 12.14
N GLU A 18 -13.16 -28.48 13.14
CA GLU A 18 -13.12 -29.68 14.00
C GLU A 18 -14.40 -29.82 14.85
N GLN A 19 -14.91 -28.73 15.42
CA GLN A 19 -16.11 -28.75 16.28
C GLN A 19 -17.41 -29.06 15.52
N LEU A 20 -17.57 -28.53 14.30
CA LEU A 20 -18.84 -28.55 13.56
C LEU A 20 -18.81 -29.44 12.32
N GLY A 21 -17.62 -29.90 11.89
CA GLY A 21 -17.41 -30.80 10.77
C GLY A 21 -18.15 -30.38 9.50
N ASP A 22 -19.05 -31.25 9.04
CA ASP A 22 -19.81 -31.08 7.80
C ASP A 22 -20.74 -29.86 7.79
N LYS A 23 -21.28 -29.46 8.95
CA LYS A 23 -22.11 -28.25 9.06
C LYS A 23 -21.29 -27.00 8.76
N TRP A 24 -20.03 -26.97 9.21
CA TRP A 24 -19.10 -25.89 8.89
C TRP A 24 -18.72 -25.88 7.42
N LEU A 25 -18.42 -27.04 6.83
CA LEU A 25 -18.11 -27.15 5.39
C LEU A 25 -19.27 -26.71 4.50
N LYS A 26 -20.53 -26.98 4.87
CA LYS A 26 -21.72 -26.48 4.14
C LYS A 26 -21.88 -24.97 4.28
N SER A 27 -21.68 -24.41 5.47
CA SER A 27 -21.73 -22.97 5.70
C SER A 27 -20.58 -22.24 4.98
N GLU A 28 -19.39 -22.82 4.97
CA GLU A 28 -18.21 -22.26 4.31
C GLU A 28 -18.36 -22.33 2.78
N ARG A 29 -18.94 -23.40 2.23
CA ARG A 29 -19.33 -23.47 0.81
C ARG A 29 -20.34 -22.39 0.42
N ARG A 30 -21.37 -22.16 1.25
CA ARG A 30 -22.34 -21.07 1.05
C ARG A 30 -21.67 -19.70 1.13
N ARG A 31 -20.78 -19.52 2.11
CA ARG A 31 -20.00 -18.30 2.29
C ARG A 31 -19.15 -18.03 1.04
N LEU A 32 -18.39 -19.02 0.57
CA LEU A 32 -17.53 -18.89 -0.61
C LEU A 32 -18.32 -18.59 -1.89
N ARG A 33 -19.50 -19.23 -2.08
CA ARG A 33 -20.44 -18.88 -3.16
C ARG A 33 -20.92 -17.42 -3.09
N GLY A 34 -20.91 -16.79 -1.91
CA GLY A 34 -21.28 -15.38 -1.76
C GLY A 34 -20.21 -14.37 -2.20
N TYR A 35 -18.93 -14.77 -2.32
CA TYR A 35 -17.83 -13.83 -2.56
C TYR A 35 -17.44 -13.66 -4.03
N PHE A 36 -17.70 -14.64 -4.89
CA PHE A 36 -17.52 -14.49 -6.33
C PHE A 36 -18.18 -15.66 -7.08
N VAL A 37 -19.19 -15.35 -7.90
CA VAL A 37 -19.67 -16.25 -8.96
C VAL A 37 -19.32 -15.55 -10.27
N PRO A 38 -18.52 -16.16 -11.16
CA PRO A 38 -18.26 -15.62 -12.49
C PRO A 38 -19.58 -15.26 -13.18
N MET A 39 -19.63 -14.10 -13.85
CA MET A 39 -20.86 -13.63 -14.52
C MET A 39 -21.45 -14.66 -15.50
N ALA A 40 -20.59 -15.48 -16.11
CA ALA A 40 -20.97 -16.54 -17.05
C ALA A 40 -21.76 -17.70 -16.41
N GLU A 41 -21.69 -17.86 -15.08
CA GLU A 41 -22.37 -18.93 -14.34
C GLU A 41 -23.71 -18.48 -13.71
N LEU A 42 -24.09 -17.21 -13.93
CA LEU A 42 -25.33 -16.63 -13.40
C LEU A 42 -26.43 -16.63 -14.46
N ASP A 43 -27.64 -17.03 -14.06
CA ASP A 43 -28.86 -16.88 -14.88
C ASP A 43 -29.03 -15.42 -15.34
N ASP A 44 -29.56 -15.23 -16.55
CA ASP A 44 -29.72 -13.90 -17.16
C ASP A 44 -30.51 -12.92 -16.27
N GLU A 45 -31.54 -13.40 -15.58
CA GLU A 45 -32.31 -12.59 -14.61
C GLU A 45 -31.44 -12.08 -13.46
N LYS A 46 -30.53 -12.92 -12.95
CA LYS A 46 -29.63 -12.56 -11.85
C LYS A 46 -28.54 -11.60 -12.35
N GLN A 47 -28.06 -11.78 -13.57
CA GLN A 47 -27.15 -10.83 -14.21
C GLN A 47 -27.79 -9.46 -14.36
N MET A 48 -29.05 -9.39 -14.80
CA MET A 48 -29.79 -8.13 -14.96
C MET A 48 -29.98 -7.42 -13.62
N LYS A 49 -30.41 -8.14 -12.57
CA LYS A 49 -30.51 -7.59 -11.20
C LYS A 49 -29.18 -7.05 -10.68
N LEU A 50 -28.06 -7.73 -10.95
CA LEU A 50 -26.73 -7.26 -10.56
C LEU A 50 -26.33 -5.99 -11.32
N ARG A 51 -26.60 -5.92 -12.63
CA ARG A 51 -26.35 -4.71 -13.45
C ARG A 51 -27.16 -3.52 -12.94
N GLU A 52 -28.42 -3.74 -12.60
CA GLU A 52 -29.31 -2.71 -12.06
C GLU A 52 -28.84 -2.22 -10.68
N GLN A 53 -28.49 -3.13 -9.76
CA GLN A 53 -27.93 -2.75 -8.46
C GLN A 53 -26.62 -1.96 -8.59
N ASN A 54 -25.74 -2.37 -9.52
CA ASN A 54 -24.51 -1.63 -9.80
C ASN A 54 -24.79 -0.24 -10.37
N LYS A 55 -25.78 -0.10 -11.26
CA LYS A 55 -26.24 1.20 -11.77
C LYS A 55 -26.74 2.11 -10.65
N ILE A 56 -27.54 1.57 -9.72
CA ILE A 56 -28.03 2.30 -8.54
C ILE A 56 -26.86 2.72 -7.62
N ARG A 57 -25.92 1.82 -7.34
CA ARG A 57 -24.74 2.14 -6.52
C ARG A 57 -23.88 3.23 -7.15
N GLN A 58 -23.63 3.15 -8.46
CA GLN A 58 -22.90 4.18 -9.18
C GLN A 58 -23.62 5.53 -9.15
N ALA A 59 -24.95 5.55 -9.33
CA ALA A 59 -25.74 6.77 -9.24
C ALA A 59 -25.66 7.39 -7.83
N ARG A 60 -25.82 6.58 -6.77
CA ARG A 60 -25.66 7.04 -5.37
C ARG A 60 -24.27 7.60 -5.11
N TYR A 61 -23.22 6.92 -5.58
CA TYR A 61 -21.84 7.39 -5.44
C TYR A 61 -21.62 8.73 -6.15
N ARG A 62 -22.09 8.89 -7.40
CA ARG A 62 -22.01 10.15 -8.14
C ARG A 62 -22.75 11.28 -7.42
N ASN A 63 -23.94 11.00 -6.89
CA ASN A 63 -24.73 11.98 -6.16
C ASN A 63 -24.05 12.40 -4.83
N ALA A 64 -23.51 11.43 -4.07
CA ALA A 64 -22.75 11.71 -2.87
C ALA A 64 -21.50 12.56 -3.16
N LYS A 65 -20.77 12.23 -4.24
CA LYS A 65 -19.59 12.98 -4.67
C LYS A 65 -19.92 14.40 -5.13
N LYS A 66 -21.05 14.59 -5.82
CA LYS A 66 -21.55 15.93 -6.17
C LYS A 66 -21.86 16.75 -4.91
N ARG A 67 -22.51 16.15 -3.91
CA ARG A 67 -22.83 16.81 -2.63
C ARG A 67 -21.57 17.18 -1.84
N SER A 68 -20.58 16.29 -1.75
CA SER A 68 -19.33 16.59 -1.03
C SER A 68 -18.45 17.62 -1.74
N GLY A 69 -18.44 17.63 -3.08
CA GLY A 69 -17.72 18.64 -3.85
C GLY A 69 -18.35 20.04 -3.73
N ASN A 70 -19.66 20.12 -3.53
CA ASN A 70 -20.36 21.40 -3.34
C ASN A 70 -20.22 21.95 -1.91
N SER A 71 -20.06 21.08 -0.90
CA SER A 71 -19.85 21.52 0.49
C SER A 71 -18.46 22.11 0.75
N GLU A 72 -17.42 21.65 0.05
CA GLU A 72 -16.07 22.24 0.13
C GLU A 72 -15.99 23.60 -0.58
N ALA A 73 -16.79 23.84 -1.63
CA ALA A 73 -16.88 25.13 -2.30
C ALA A 73 -17.70 26.17 -1.50
N ALA A 74 -18.73 25.74 -0.76
CA ALA A 74 -19.57 26.62 0.05
C ALA A 74 -18.95 26.97 1.43
N ALA A 75 -18.08 26.12 1.98
CA ALA A 75 -17.42 26.36 3.28
C ALA A 75 -16.29 27.40 3.21
N SER A 76 -15.90 27.87 2.02
CA SER A 76 -14.86 28.89 1.84
C SER A 76 -15.41 30.33 1.73
N SER A 77 -16.72 30.56 1.90
CA SER A 77 -17.33 31.90 1.80
C SER A 77 -18.06 32.38 3.07
N VAL A 78 -17.66 31.93 4.27
CA VAL A 78 -18.16 32.47 5.53
C VAL A 78 -16.98 32.78 6.45
N ILE A 79 -16.50 34.02 6.34
CA ILE A 79 -15.65 34.71 7.33
C ILE A 79 -16.42 35.99 7.71
N THR A 80 -16.35 36.37 9.00
CA THR A 80 -17.15 37.34 9.81
C THR A 80 -18.26 36.63 10.60
N ASP A 81 -18.42 36.77 11.91
CA ASP A 81 -17.82 37.63 12.93
C ASP A 81 -18.08 37.03 14.34
N GLU A 82 -17.43 37.58 15.36
CA GLU A 82 -17.76 37.58 16.79
C GLU A 82 -17.58 36.33 17.69
N SER A 83 -16.46 36.37 18.42
CA SER A 83 -16.31 36.20 19.88
C SER A 83 -17.57 35.91 20.71
N ASN A 84 -17.63 34.74 21.36
CA ASN A 84 -18.24 34.65 22.69
C ASN A 84 -17.63 33.51 23.53
N GLU A 85 -17.06 33.89 24.66
CA GLU A 85 -16.39 33.05 25.66
C GLU A 85 -17.42 32.61 26.72
N PRO A 86 -17.60 31.33 27.04
CA PRO A 86 -18.39 30.94 28.22
C PRO A 86 -17.50 30.65 29.43
N GLN A 87 -17.62 31.51 30.44
CA GLN A 87 -17.12 31.34 31.81
C GLN A 87 -17.74 30.10 32.52
N PRO A 88 -16.98 29.39 33.38
CA PRO A 88 -17.51 28.32 34.22
C PRO A 88 -18.01 28.87 35.58
N SER A 89 -19.32 28.82 35.82
CA SER A 89 -19.91 29.15 37.13
C SER A 89 -19.75 27.98 38.12
N THR A 90 -19.04 28.26 39.20
CA THR A 90 -18.93 27.49 40.44
C THR A 90 -20.24 27.50 41.22
N SER A 91 -20.85 26.33 41.47
CA SER A 91 -21.95 26.22 42.44
C SER A 91 -21.43 25.71 43.78
N THR A 92 -21.70 26.51 44.80
CA THR A 92 -21.29 26.41 46.19
C THR A 92 -22.03 25.30 46.94
N ASN A 93 -21.32 24.73 47.92
CA ASN A 93 -21.83 23.80 48.91
C ASN A 93 -22.83 24.51 49.84
N ALA A 94 -24.03 23.96 49.97
CA ALA A 94 -24.94 24.30 51.06
C ALA A 94 -24.93 23.14 52.08
N VAL A 95 -24.30 23.40 53.22
CA VAL A 95 -24.33 22.57 54.43
C VAL A 95 -25.56 23.00 55.23
N THR A 96 -26.53 22.10 55.39
CA THR A 96 -27.68 22.32 56.27
C THR A 96 -27.41 21.66 57.61
N SER A 97 -27.27 22.49 58.65
CA SER A 97 -27.20 22.08 60.04
C SER A 97 -28.62 21.91 60.60
N THR A 98 -28.97 20.71 61.06
CA THR A 98 -30.12 20.49 61.93
C THR A 98 -29.67 19.72 63.17
N THR A 99 -29.80 20.41 64.28
CA THR A 99 -29.65 19.96 65.67
C THR A 99 -30.76 18.99 66.04
N SER A 100 -30.41 17.81 66.55
CA SER A 100 -31.33 17.00 67.34
C SER A 100 -30.55 16.15 68.35
N ASP A 101 -30.84 16.39 69.62
CA ASP A 101 -30.33 15.70 70.80
C ASP A 101 -30.45 14.18 70.68
N THR A 102 -29.32 13.52 70.44
CA THR A 102 -29.12 12.10 70.73
C THR A 102 -27.68 11.89 71.16
N VAL A 103 -27.47 11.01 72.14
CA VAL A 103 -26.17 10.70 72.76
C VAL A 103 -25.06 10.57 71.71
N LEU A 104 -24.03 11.40 71.84
CA LEU A 104 -22.83 11.45 70.99
C LEU A 104 -22.04 10.14 71.11
N THR A 105 -22.46 9.12 70.38
CA THR A 105 -21.62 7.97 70.07
C THR A 105 -20.68 8.36 68.94
N VAL A 106 -19.45 8.72 69.29
CA VAL A 106 -18.37 8.97 68.33
C VAL A 106 -18.02 7.64 67.66
N LYS A 107 -18.67 7.35 66.52
CA LYS A 107 -18.22 6.31 65.59
C LYS A 107 -16.89 6.76 64.99
N LEU A 108 -15.80 6.46 65.67
CA LEU A 108 -14.45 6.59 65.13
C LEU A 108 -14.35 5.71 63.87
N PRO A 109 -14.00 6.25 62.69
CA PRO A 109 -13.85 5.48 61.47
C PRO A 109 -12.53 4.70 61.55
N PHE A 110 -12.45 3.70 62.43
CA PHE A 110 -11.40 2.70 62.33
C PHE A 110 -11.58 1.98 60.99
N PRO A 111 -10.62 2.05 60.06
CA PRO A 111 -10.74 1.36 58.79
C PRO A 111 -10.73 -0.14 59.07
N THR A 112 -11.91 -0.76 59.09
CA THR A 112 -12.01 -2.22 58.98
C THR A 112 -11.28 -2.64 57.70
N PRO A 113 -10.26 -3.53 57.75
CA PRO A 113 -9.40 -3.85 56.60
C PRO A 113 -10.14 -4.48 55.40
N SER A 114 -11.41 -4.86 55.60
CA SER A 114 -12.22 -5.59 54.63
C SER A 114 -12.97 -4.72 53.60
N SER A 115 -13.32 -3.45 53.89
CA SER A 115 -14.28 -2.70 53.05
C SER A 115 -13.65 -1.71 52.05
N LYS A 116 -12.56 -1.02 52.42
CA LYS A 116 -11.92 -0.01 51.54
C LYS A 116 -10.94 -0.61 50.52
N SER A 117 -10.25 -1.70 50.85
CA SER A 117 -9.19 -2.30 50.01
C SER A 117 -9.73 -2.95 48.72
N VAL A 118 -10.90 -3.57 48.77
CA VAL A 118 -11.52 -4.24 47.61
C VAL A 118 -12.05 -3.23 46.59
N SER A 119 -12.59 -2.08 47.03
CA SER A 119 -13.08 -1.05 46.11
C SER A 119 -11.94 -0.30 45.38
N GLY A 120 -10.83 -0.04 46.08
CA GLY A 120 -9.62 0.57 45.50
C GLY A 120 -8.97 -0.34 44.45
N LYS A 121 -8.85 -1.64 44.73
CA LYS A 121 -8.34 -2.64 43.76
C LYS A 121 -9.22 -2.71 42.50
N LYS A 122 -10.55 -2.68 42.63
CA LYS A 122 -11.47 -2.64 41.48
C LYS A 122 -11.32 -1.35 40.66
N ARG A 123 -11.11 -0.19 41.31
CA ARG A 123 -10.89 1.08 40.61
C ARG A 123 -9.54 1.08 39.87
N ALA A 124 -8.47 0.62 40.49
CA ALA A 124 -7.15 0.49 39.87
C ALA A 124 -7.16 -0.50 38.69
N SER A 125 -7.81 -1.66 38.85
CA SER A 125 -8.00 -2.64 37.77
C SER A 125 -8.77 -2.07 36.58
N ARG A 126 -9.84 -1.31 36.83
CA ARG A 126 -10.59 -0.61 35.77
C ARG A 126 -9.75 0.47 35.08
N ALA A 127 -8.93 1.21 35.83
CA ALA A 127 -8.01 2.19 35.25
C ALA A 127 -6.96 1.53 34.35
N LEU A 128 -6.35 0.42 34.78
CA LEU A 128 -5.44 -0.39 33.96
C LEU A 128 -6.13 -0.96 32.72
N ALA A 129 -7.36 -1.47 32.84
CA ALA A 129 -8.11 -1.96 31.69
C ALA A 129 -8.39 -0.85 30.67
N ARG A 130 -8.65 0.39 31.14
CA ARG A 130 -8.80 1.56 30.26
C ARG A 130 -7.47 1.91 29.59
N SER A 131 -6.35 1.94 30.32
CA SER A 131 -5.05 2.24 29.73
C SER A 131 -4.66 1.22 28.66
N TYR A 132 -4.88 -0.08 28.90
CA TYR A 132 -4.62 -1.11 27.88
C TYR A 132 -5.47 -0.94 26.63
N ARG A 133 -6.76 -0.61 26.77
CA ARG A 133 -7.61 -0.27 25.61
C ARG A 133 -7.09 0.96 24.88
N THR A 134 -6.65 2.00 25.60
CA THR A 134 -6.09 3.19 24.95
C THR A 134 -4.81 2.85 24.18
N ILE A 135 -3.93 2.02 24.73
CA ILE A 135 -2.72 1.54 24.05
C ILE A 135 -3.10 0.80 22.78
N GLU A 136 -4.02 -0.16 22.85
CA GLU A 136 -4.50 -0.92 21.68
C GLU A 136 -5.05 0.02 20.59
N THR A 137 -5.88 1.00 20.96
CA THR A 137 -6.39 1.99 19.97
C THR A 137 -5.31 2.88 19.38
N LEU A 138 -4.24 3.18 20.12
CA LEU A 138 -3.11 3.96 19.63
C LEU A 138 -2.24 3.13 18.69
N GLU A 139 -2.02 1.85 18.99
CA GLU A 139 -1.33 0.91 18.11
C GLU A 139 -2.05 0.76 16.76
N ASP A 140 -3.38 0.58 16.78
CA ASP A 140 -4.22 0.54 15.57
C ASP A 140 -4.07 1.84 14.74
N LYS A 141 -4.11 3.01 15.39
CA LYS A 141 -3.93 4.31 14.72
C LYS A 141 -2.53 4.44 14.09
N VAL A 142 -1.50 3.95 14.76
CA VAL A 142 -0.12 3.95 14.23
C VAL A 142 -0.05 3.05 13.00
N GLU A 143 -0.66 1.85 13.02
CA GLU A 143 -0.70 0.97 11.84
C GLU A 143 -1.44 1.63 10.67
N ASP A 144 -2.57 2.28 10.94
CA ASP A 144 -3.35 3.00 9.93
C ASP A 144 -2.57 4.18 9.32
N LEU A 145 -1.87 4.96 10.15
CA LEU A 145 -1.01 6.04 9.67
C LEU A 145 0.15 5.51 8.83
N GLN A 146 0.80 4.42 9.24
CA GLN A 146 1.83 3.76 8.44
C GLN A 146 1.29 3.23 7.11
N ARG A 147 0.05 2.72 7.08
CA ARG A 147 -0.62 2.31 5.85
C ARG A 147 -0.90 3.50 4.93
N LYS A 148 -1.39 4.61 5.48
CA LYS A 148 -1.61 5.88 4.75
C LYS A 148 -0.29 6.42 4.18
N LEU A 149 0.78 6.43 4.97
CA LEU A 149 2.12 6.85 4.55
C LEU A 149 2.61 6.01 3.38
N ARG A 150 2.58 4.67 3.49
CA ARG A 150 2.97 3.77 2.39
C ARG A 150 2.17 3.99 1.12
N ASN A 151 0.87 4.23 1.25
CA ASN A 151 0.01 4.53 0.10
C ASN A 151 0.34 5.88 -0.53
N ALA A 152 0.62 6.90 0.29
CA ALA A 152 1.03 8.23 -0.18
C ALA A 152 2.37 8.16 -0.92
N GLN A 153 3.35 7.44 -0.37
CA GLN A 153 4.65 7.19 -1.02
C GLN A 153 4.49 6.48 -2.37
N ARG A 154 3.67 5.41 -2.43
CA ARG A 154 3.38 4.72 -3.71
C ARG A 154 2.72 5.66 -4.72
N ARG A 155 1.83 6.53 -4.28
CA ARG A 155 1.19 7.54 -5.15
C ARG A 155 2.20 8.57 -5.64
N LEU A 156 3.08 9.05 -4.77
CA LEU A 156 4.15 9.99 -5.10
C LEU A 156 5.09 9.37 -6.13
N GLN A 157 5.57 8.14 -5.91
CA GLN A 157 6.42 7.43 -6.86
C GLN A 157 5.75 7.26 -8.25
N ARG A 158 4.44 7.00 -8.29
CA ARG A 158 3.68 6.95 -9.56
C ARG A 158 3.62 8.32 -10.24
N LEU A 159 3.51 9.41 -9.49
CA LEU A 159 3.54 10.76 -10.03
C LEU A 159 4.92 11.13 -10.55
N GLU A 160 6.00 10.80 -9.82
CA GLU A 160 7.37 11.01 -10.27
C GLU A 160 7.68 10.26 -11.56
N LYS A 161 7.30 8.98 -11.64
CA LYS A 161 7.43 8.20 -12.89
C LYS A 161 6.63 8.79 -14.05
N LYS A 162 5.53 9.51 -13.77
CA LYS A 162 4.74 10.22 -14.79
C LYS A 162 5.33 11.57 -15.18
N LYS A 163 6.19 12.19 -14.36
CA LYS A 163 6.83 13.49 -14.67
C LYS A 163 7.83 13.37 -15.82
N THR A 164 8.43 12.20 -15.98
CA THR A 164 9.25 11.87 -17.15
C THR A 164 8.31 11.46 -18.27
N ALA A 165 8.03 12.37 -19.21
CA ALA A 165 7.34 12.02 -20.43
C ALA A 165 8.19 11.03 -21.25
N ASP A 166 7.74 9.79 -21.35
CA ASP A 166 8.47 8.70 -22.03
C ASP A 166 8.43 8.80 -23.55
N THR A 167 7.46 9.52 -24.11
CA THR A 167 7.28 9.60 -25.58
C THR A 167 7.57 11.02 -26.08
N PRO A 168 8.12 11.17 -27.30
CA PRO A 168 8.34 12.48 -27.93
C PRO A 168 7.10 13.35 -27.92
N LYS A 169 5.93 12.77 -28.20
CA LYS A 169 4.62 13.45 -28.13
C LYS A 169 4.35 14.02 -26.74
N SER A 170 4.49 13.20 -25.70
CA SER A 170 4.21 13.65 -24.33
C SER A 170 5.22 14.69 -23.84
N LYS A 171 6.48 14.63 -24.28
CA LYS A 171 7.50 15.63 -23.92
C LYS A 171 7.19 16.98 -24.53
N VAL A 172 6.82 16.99 -25.81
CA VAL A 172 6.44 18.21 -26.52
C VAL A 172 5.18 18.81 -25.92
N ASP A 173 4.17 17.98 -25.62
CA ASP A 173 2.94 18.44 -24.98
C ASP A 173 3.21 19.03 -23.58
N GLN A 174 4.19 18.49 -22.84
CA GLN A 174 4.63 19.05 -21.56
C GLN A 174 5.38 20.37 -21.72
N LEU A 175 6.24 20.50 -22.73
CA LEU A 175 6.99 21.72 -23.05
C LEU A 175 6.04 22.85 -23.50
N LEU A 176 5.05 22.53 -24.32
CA LEU A 176 3.99 23.46 -24.71
C LEU A 176 3.18 23.91 -23.49
N LYS A 177 2.80 22.98 -22.61
CA LYS A 177 2.10 23.33 -21.35
C LYS A 177 2.96 24.20 -20.42
N GLN A 178 4.26 23.93 -20.31
CA GLN A 178 5.18 24.74 -19.51
C GLN A 178 5.35 26.16 -20.06
N SER A 179 5.24 26.33 -21.38
CA SER A 179 5.23 27.63 -22.05
C SER A 179 3.85 28.30 -22.07
N GLY A 180 2.84 27.72 -21.42
CA GLY A 180 1.49 28.27 -21.34
C GLY A 180 0.62 28.04 -22.58
N LEU A 181 1.11 27.29 -23.57
CA LEU A 181 0.41 27.01 -24.82
C LEU A 181 -0.35 25.69 -24.73
N ARG A 182 -1.60 25.66 -25.22
CA ARG A 182 -2.32 24.40 -25.38
C ARG A 182 -1.88 23.70 -26.67
N PRO A 183 -1.61 22.39 -26.66
CA PRO A 183 -1.18 21.65 -27.86
C PRO A 183 -2.17 21.75 -29.04
N GLU A 184 -3.45 21.96 -28.74
CA GLU A 184 -4.53 22.12 -29.73
C GLU A 184 -4.50 23.49 -30.43
N GLN A 185 -4.00 24.52 -29.75
CA GLN A 185 -3.93 25.89 -30.30
C GLN A 185 -2.81 26.06 -31.31
N VAL A 186 -1.77 25.20 -31.24
CA VAL A 186 -0.53 25.40 -32.02
C VAL A 186 -0.08 24.09 -32.70
N PRO A 187 -0.91 23.52 -33.61
CA PRO A 187 -0.65 22.20 -34.19
C PRO A 187 0.62 22.15 -35.05
N GLU A 188 0.96 23.24 -35.75
CA GLU A 188 2.14 23.29 -36.62
C GLU A 188 3.45 23.29 -35.82
N ILE A 189 3.53 24.15 -34.79
CA ILE A 189 4.70 24.19 -33.90
C ILE A 189 4.84 22.85 -33.17
N ARG A 190 3.72 22.26 -32.72
CA ARG A 190 3.71 20.92 -32.12
C ARG A 190 4.28 19.86 -33.06
N LYS A 191 3.86 19.82 -34.33
CA LYS A 191 4.38 18.86 -35.32
C LYS A 191 5.90 19.00 -35.51
N ARG A 192 6.39 20.24 -35.65
CA ARG A 192 7.82 20.53 -35.79
C ARG A 192 8.62 20.10 -34.55
N LEU A 193 8.12 20.41 -33.36
CA LEU A 193 8.75 20.02 -32.09
C LEU A 193 8.78 18.49 -31.89
N ILE A 194 7.69 17.80 -32.23
CA ILE A 194 7.65 16.33 -32.21
C ILE A 194 8.72 15.76 -33.13
N PHE A 195 8.80 16.28 -34.35
CA PHE A 195 9.79 15.83 -35.32
C PHE A 195 11.23 16.08 -34.82
N SER A 196 11.52 17.25 -34.26
CA SER A 196 12.85 17.54 -33.70
C SER A 196 13.23 16.63 -32.52
N GLU A 197 12.27 16.27 -31.66
CA GLU A 197 12.53 15.37 -30.53
C GLU A 197 12.74 13.93 -31.01
N CYS A 198 11.96 13.47 -32.01
CA CYS A 198 12.19 12.16 -32.65
C CYS A 198 13.59 12.06 -33.26
N LEU A 199 14.01 13.06 -34.05
CA LEU A 199 15.36 13.10 -34.62
C LEU A 199 16.44 13.10 -33.54
N SER A 200 16.23 13.87 -32.47
CA SER A 200 17.16 13.93 -31.35
C SER A 200 17.30 12.58 -30.63
N GLU A 201 16.20 11.83 -30.48
CA GLU A 201 16.22 10.48 -29.92
C GLU A 201 16.92 9.48 -30.85
N GLU A 202 16.66 9.52 -32.15
CA GLU A 202 17.36 8.69 -33.13
C GLU A 202 18.88 8.94 -33.12
N ILE A 203 19.30 10.19 -33.09
CA ILE A 203 20.73 10.56 -32.98
C ILE A 203 21.33 10.02 -31.66
N LYS A 204 20.60 10.11 -30.55
CA LYS A 204 21.05 9.54 -29.26
C LYS A 204 21.17 8.02 -29.34
N LEU A 205 20.19 7.33 -29.93
CA LEU A 205 20.21 5.89 -30.13
C LEU A 205 21.36 5.46 -31.03
N ALA A 206 21.59 6.18 -32.13
CA ALA A 206 22.71 5.95 -33.03
C ALA A 206 24.05 6.12 -32.31
N LYS A 207 24.22 7.16 -31.48
CA LYS A 207 25.43 7.35 -30.65
C LYS A 207 25.63 6.23 -29.64
N VAL A 208 24.56 5.74 -29.01
CA VAL A 208 24.63 4.61 -28.07
C VAL A 208 25.00 3.31 -28.82
N ALA A 209 24.41 3.08 -30.00
CA ALA A 209 24.73 1.95 -30.85
C ALA A 209 26.20 2.00 -31.31
N GLN A 210 26.70 3.17 -31.74
CA GLN A 210 28.10 3.40 -32.08
C GLN A 210 29.04 3.16 -30.90
N LYS A 211 28.68 3.58 -29.67
CA LYS A 211 29.49 3.28 -28.48
C LYS A 211 29.51 1.78 -28.16
N LYS A 212 28.41 1.06 -28.41
CA LYS A 212 28.36 -0.40 -28.25
C LYS A 212 29.21 -1.10 -29.31
N SER A 213 29.14 -0.67 -30.56
CA SER A 213 29.98 -1.21 -31.62
C SER A 213 31.45 -0.86 -31.38
N CYS A 214 31.80 0.32 -30.87
CA CYS A 214 33.18 0.67 -30.52
C CYS A 214 33.78 -0.29 -29.46
N LYS A 215 32.99 -0.69 -28.46
CA LYS A 215 33.43 -1.69 -27.47
C LYS A 215 33.60 -3.07 -28.09
N GLN A 216 32.72 -3.45 -29.02
CA GLN A 216 32.85 -4.70 -29.76
C GLN A 216 34.08 -4.69 -30.67
N THR A 217 34.32 -3.59 -31.40
CA THR A 217 35.52 -3.42 -32.22
C THR A 217 36.78 -3.38 -31.37
N GLU A 218 36.73 -2.80 -30.16
CA GLU A 218 37.86 -2.82 -29.22
C GLU A 218 38.16 -4.25 -28.75
N VAL A 219 37.14 -5.07 -28.48
CA VAL A 219 37.31 -6.49 -28.17
C VAL A 219 37.95 -7.22 -29.36
N VAL A 220 37.51 -6.95 -30.59
CA VAL A 220 38.10 -7.52 -31.81
C VAL A 220 39.56 -7.08 -31.98
N HIS A 221 39.89 -5.81 -31.77
CA HIS A 221 41.28 -5.30 -31.82
C HIS A 221 42.19 -5.89 -30.73
N ARG A 222 41.64 -6.25 -29.57
CA ARG A 222 42.39 -6.99 -28.54
C ARG A 222 42.67 -8.44 -28.95
N ILE A 223 41.81 -9.03 -29.78
CA ILE A 223 41.94 -10.41 -30.27
C ILE A 223 42.83 -10.47 -31.52
N ALA A 224 42.65 -9.55 -32.47
CA ALA A 224 43.35 -9.51 -33.74
C ALA A 224 44.13 -8.20 -33.89
N SER A 225 45.40 -8.30 -34.27
CA SER A 225 46.30 -7.17 -34.51
C SER A 225 46.90 -7.34 -35.91
N GLY A 226 46.39 -6.58 -36.88
CA GLY A 226 46.74 -6.77 -38.30
C GLY A 226 46.34 -8.17 -38.78
N LYS A 227 47.28 -8.91 -39.36
CA LYS A 227 47.08 -10.30 -39.84
C LYS A 227 47.27 -11.36 -38.74
N VAL A 228 47.57 -10.95 -37.50
CA VAL A 228 47.90 -11.87 -36.39
C VAL A 228 46.75 -11.99 -35.39
N ILE A 229 46.34 -13.23 -35.10
CA ILE A 229 45.33 -13.53 -34.07
C ILE A 229 46.03 -13.91 -32.75
N LYS A 230 45.75 -13.16 -31.68
CA LYS A 230 46.26 -13.41 -30.33
C LYS A 230 45.47 -14.55 -29.67
N LYS A 231 45.92 -15.80 -29.90
CA LYS A 231 45.22 -17.05 -29.50
C LYS A 231 44.66 -17.05 -28.07
N TYR A 232 45.41 -16.55 -27.08
CA TYR A 232 44.99 -16.56 -25.68
C TYR A 232 43.91 -15.50 -25.37
N ARG A 233 43.91 -14.37 -26.08
CA ARG A 233 42.86 -13.34 -25.95
C ARG A 233 41.57 -13.81 -26.61
N MET A 234 41.66 -14.48 -27.78
CA MET A 234 40.54 -15.13 -28.44
C MET A 234 39.92 -16.23 -27.57
N LYS A 235 40.76 -17.10 -27.01
CA LYS A 235 40.30 -18.18 -26.13
C LYS A 235 39.56 -17.65 -24.89
N SER A 236 40.13 -16.66 -24.20
CA SER A 236 39.51 -16.07 -23.01
C SER A 236 38.17 -15.36 -23.31
N THR A 237 38.05 -14.73 -24.48
CA THR A 237 36.81 -14.06 -24.90
C THR A 237 35.74 -15.08 -25.29
N LEU A 238 36.11 -16.15 -26.01
CA LEU A 238 35.23 -17.28 -26.31
C LEU A 238 34.74 -18.01 -25.04
N GLU A 239 35.62 -18.25 -24.07
CA GLU A 239 35.24 -18.84 -22.77
C GLU A 239 34.20 -17.98 -22.03
N LYS A 240 34.36 -16.64 -22.06
CA LYS A 240 33.39 -15.71 -21.48
C LYS A 240 32.07 -15.67 -22.23
N MET A 241 32.08 -15.71 -23.57
CA MET A 241 30.86 -15.64 -24.38
C MET A 241 30.05 -16.94 -24.31
N THR A 242 30.73 -18.08 -24.34
CA THR A 242 30.07 -19.38 -24.35
C THR A 242 29.77 -19.91 -22.95
N ASN A 243 30.31 -19.30 -21.90
CA ASN A 243 30.30 -19.80 -20.51
C ASN A 243 30.82 -21.26 -20.36
N LEU A 244 31.47 -21.80 -21.39
CA LEU A 244 32.05 -23.13 -21.41
C LEU A 244 33.43 -23.06 -20.76
N ASN A 245 33.47 -23.18 -19.43
CA ASN A 245 34.73 -23.33 -18.71
C ASN A 245 35.34 -24.71 -19.00
N ARG A 246 36.19 -24.81 -20.03
CA ARG A 246 36.91 -26.04 -20.40
C ARG A 246 37.72 -26.66 -19.25
N ARG A 247 38.06 -25.90 -18.21
CA ARG A 247 38.81 -26.40 -17.04
C ARG A 247 37.95 -26.89 -15.87
N LYS A 248 36.62 -26.76 -15.90
CA LYS A 248 35.74 -27.28 -14.84
C LYS A 248 35.18 -28.67 -15.12
N SER A 249 35.22 -29.16 -16.35
CA SER A 249 34.57 -30.43 -16.72
C SER A 249 35.44 -31.68 -16.56
N TRP A 250 36.70 -31.55 -16.13
CA TRP A 250 37.64 -32.68 -16.02
C TRP A 250 37.93 -33.12 -14.57
N SER A 251 37.30 -32.50 -13.57
CA SER A 251 37.25 -33.06 -12.22
C SER A 251 35.96 -33.85 -12.07
N SER A 252 36.07 -35.15 -12.33
CA SER A 252 35.11 -36.17 -11.94
C SER A 252 34.97 -36.20 -10.42
N LYS A 253 34.01 -35.44 -9.89
CA LYS A 253 33.23 -35.77 -8.69
C LYS A 253 31.90 -35.04 -8.77
N SER A 254 30.90 -35.80 -9.16
CA SER A 254 29.48 -35.48 -9.18
C SER A 254 28.99 -34.92 -7.84
N VAL A 255 28.81 -33.61 -7.75
CA VAL A 255 27.76 -32.99 -6.93
C VAL A 255 27.25 -31.76 -7.69
N LEU A 256 26.14 -31.92 -8.40
CA LEU A 256 25.37 -30.79 -8.91
C LEU A 256 24.81 -30.01 -7.70
N PRO A 257 25.02 -28.68 -7.58
CA PRO A 257 24.22 -27.90 -6.66
C PRO A 257 22.81 -27.73 -7.28
N GLU A 258 21.83 -28.50 -6.79
CA GLU A 258 20.40 -28.50 -7.16
C GLU A 258 19.71 -27.11 -7.14
N LYS A 259 20.38 -26.06 -6.67
CA LYS A 259 19.77 -24.76 -6.40
C LYS A 259 19.44 -23.90 -7.64
N LYS A 260 19.68 -24.37 -8.87
CA LYS A 260 19.32 -23.60 -10.09
C LYS A 260 18.34 -24.26 -11.06
N ALA A 261 18.09 -25.57 -10.94
CA ALA A 261 17.07 -26.24 -11.77
C ALA A 261 15.64 -25.83 -11.39
N SER A 262 15.38 -25.56 -10.10
CA SER A 262 14.05 -25.15 -9.61
C SER A 262 13.60 -23.75 -10.04
N ARG A 263 14.49 -22.95 -10.65
CA ARG A 263 14.16 -21.60 -11.13
C ARG A 263 13.64 -21.58 -12.57
N LEU A 264 13.91 -22.61 -13.37
CA LEU A 264 13.41 -22.72 -14.74
C LEU A 264 12.05 -23.41 -14.83
N GLN A 265 11.72 -24.34 -13.93
CA GLN A 265 10.38 -24.95 -13.88
C GLN A 265 9.28 -24.00 -13.39
N LYS A 266 9.61 -22.91 -12.67
CA LYS A 266 8.65 -21.87 -12.28
C LYS A 266 8.35 -20.83 -13.36
N ALA A 267 9.01 -20.90 -14.51
CA ALA A 267 8.77 -20.00 -15.63
C ALA A 267 7.85 -20.63 -16.70
N TYR A 268 7.51 -21.91 -16.57
CA TYR A 268 6.74 -22.68 -17.56
C TYR A 268 5.48 -23.37 -17.02
N ASN A 269 5.08 -23.07 -15.77
CA ASN A 269 3.75 -23.39 -15.24
C ASN A 269 3.06 -22.11 -14.76
#